data_AF-A0A1E3WB19-F1
#
_entry.id   AF-A0A1E3WB19-F1
#
_cell.length_a   1.000
_cell.length_b   1.000
_cell.length_c   1.000
_cell.angle_alpha   90.00
_cell.angle_beta   90.00
_cell.angle_gamma   90.00
#
_symmetry.space_group_name_H-M   'P 1'
#
loop_
_entity.id
_entity.type
_entity.pdbx_description
1 polymer ?
#
loop_
_entity_poly.entity_id
_entity_poly.type
_entity_poly.pdbx_seq_one_letter_code
_entity_poly.pdbx_strand_id
1 'polypeptide(L)'
;MDAIAHAFLDPTVRGWYLIGCLALLLLPMMALAVWFHRGIRHSPGGRALMQRQRGARTCAGDARRRRLHAGDGASIMRDINAGRYGQHAKAMMTRVYWFTGAWVVVNAIAFGILIWADEINRVVD
;
A
#
# COMPACT_ATOMS: atom_id res chain seq x y z
N MET A 1 7.32 -13.52 29.76
CA MET A 1 7.06 -12.37 28.86
C MET A 1 7.50 -11.05 29.49
N ASP A 2 7.93 -11.08 30.75
CA ASP A 2 8.39 -9.95 31.56
C ASP A 2 9.68 -9.33 31.03
N ALA A 3 10.53 -10.13 30.37
CA ALA A 3 11.74 -9.65 29.71
C ALA A 3 11.46 -8.67 28.56
N ILE A 4 10.31 -8.81 27.88
CA ILE A 4 9.92 -7.89 26.80
C ILE A 4 9.41 -6.58 27.41
N ALA A 5 8.55 -6.65 28.43
CA ALA A 5 8.05 -5.47 29.13
C ALA A 5 9.19 -4.65 29.75
N HIS A 6 10.15 -5.32 30.41
CA HIS A 6 11.34 -4.67 30.96
C HIS A 6 12.22 -4.02 29.89
N ALA A 7 12.34 -4.63 28.71
CA ALA A 7 13.10 -4.04 27.61
C ALA A 7 12.46 -2.73 27.10
N PHE A 8 11.14 -2.56 27.21
CA PHE A 8 10.43 -1.34 26.81
C PHE A 8 10.51 -0.20 27.82
N LEU A 9 11.00 -0.44 29.04
CA LEU A 9 11.32 0.62 30.00
C LEU A 9 12.56 1.43 29.58
N ASP A 10 13.45 0.83 28.78
CA ASP A 10 14.59 1.56 28.20
C ASP A 10 14.10 2.47 27.06
N PRO A 11 14.27 3.81 27.18
CA PRO A 11 13.84 4.76 26.16
C PRO A 11 14.52 4.53 24.81
N THR A 12 15.72 3.93 24.80
CA THR A 12 16.49 3.62 23.58
C THR A 12 15.85 2.48 22.81
N VAL A 13 15.47 1.40 23.50
CA VAL A 13 14.81 0.23 22.90
C VAL A 13 13.43 0.63 22.40
N ARG A 14 12.67 1.39 23.19
CA ARG A 14 11.38 1.94 22.77
C ARG A 14 11.50 2.82 21.54
N GLY A 15 12.52 3.67 21.47
CA GLY A 15 12.79 4.54 20.32
C GLY A 15 13.07 3.74 19.04
N TRP A 16 13.96 2.75 19.09
CA TRP A 16 14.23 1.86 17.95
C TRP A 16 13.01 1.07 17.51
N TYR A 17 12.19 0.62 18.46
CA TYR A 17 10.95 -0.09 18.16
C TYR A 17 9.94 0.79 17.43
N LEU A 18 9.77 2.05 17.87
CA LEU A 18 8.90 3.03 17.21
C LEU A 18 9.40 3.39 15.80
N ILE A 19 10.70 3.56 15.61
CA ILE A 19 11.31 3.74 14.28
C ILE A 19 11.02 2.51 13.41
N GLY A 20 11.13 1.30 13.98
CA GLY A 20 10.75 0.05 13.33
C GLY A 20 9.29 0.04 12.89
N CYS A 21 8.36 0.47 13.75
CA CYS A 21 6.94 0.59 13.42
C CYS A 21 6.67 1.62 12.32
N LEU A 22 7.36 2.77 12.36
CA LEU A 22 7.26 3.79 11.31
C LEU A 22 7.76 3.24 9.97
N ALA A 23 8.91 2.55 9.97
CA ALA A 23 9.45 1.90 8.79
C ALA A 23 8.49 0.82 8.27
N LEU A 24 7.89 0.02 9.15
CA LEU A 24 6.89 -1.00 8.82
C LEU A 24 5.65 -0.40 8.16
N LEU A 25 5.25 0.83 8.53
CA LEU A 25 4.14 1.54 7.88
C LEU A 25 4.53 2.08 6.50
N LEU A 26 5.73 2.65 6.37
CA LEU A 26 6.15 3.39 5.17
C LEU A 26 6.75 2.51 4.06
N LEU A 27 7.65 1.58 4.41
CA LEU A 27 8.36 0.73 3.45
C LEU A 27 7.44 -0.05 2.50
N PRO A 28 6.38 -0.73 2.96
CA PRO A 28 5.54 -1.53 2.06
C PRO A 28 4.75 -0.66 1.08
N MET A 29 4.33 0.54 1.50
CA MET A 29 3.68 1.50 0.60
C MET A 29 4.66 2.00 -0.47
N MET A 30 5.90 2.33 -0.08
CA MET A 30 6.94 2.70 -1.03
C MET A 30 7.31 1.54 -1.97
N ALA A 31 7.44 0.32 -1.45
CA ALA A 31 7.74 -0.87 -2.22
C ALA A 31 6.64 -1.18 -3.25
N LEU A 32 5.37 -1.11 -2.84
CA LEU A 32 4.22 -1.25 -3.75
C LEU A 32 4.22 -0.16 -4.82
N ALA A 33 4.47 1.10 -4.46
CA ALA A 33 4.53 2.20 -5.42
C ALA A 33 5.65 2.00 -6.46
N VAL A 34 6.86 1.63 -6.01
CA VAL A 34 8.00 1.33 -6.88
C VAL A 34 7.72 0.12 -7.77
N TRP A 35 7.17 -0.95 -7.20
CA TRP A 35 6.86 -2.17 -7.93
C TRP A 35 5.76 -1.94 -8.97
N PHE A 36 4.72 -1.20 -8.63
CA PHE A 36 3.62 -0.85 -9.53
C PHE A 36 4.11 0.04 -10.68
N HIS A 37 4.94 1.05 -10.39
CA HIS A 37 5.53 1.92 -11.42
C HIS A 37 6.48 1.15 -12.36
N ARG A 38 7.26 0.20 -11.83
CA ARG A 38 8.10 -0.69 -12.64
C ARG A 38 7.26 -1.66 -13.49
N GLY A 39 6.22 -2.26 -12.92
CA GLY A 39 5.35 -3.24 -13.60
C GLY A 39 4.51 -2.64 -14.73
N ILE A 40 3.96 -1.43 -14.54
CA ILE A 40 3.15 -0.76 -15.57
C ILE A 40 3.96 -0.49 -16.84
N ARG A 41 5.25 -0.15 -16.73
CA ARG A 41 6.12 0.10 -17.88
C ARG A 41 6.32 -1.15 -18.75
N HIS A 42 6.26 -2.34 -18.16
CA HIS A 42 6.48 -3.61 -18.86
C HIS A 42 5.19 -4.28 -19.39
N SER A 43 4.01 -3.90 -18.90
CA SER A 43 2.76 -4.51 -19.36
C SER A 43 2.25 -3.89 -20.69
N PRO A 44 1.70 -4.70 -21.62
CA PRO A 44 1.05 -4.19 -22.83
C PRO A 44 -0.10 -3.23 -22.52
N GLY A 45 -0.88 -3.52 -21.47
CA GLY A 45 -2.01 -2.68 -21.02
C GLY A 45 -1.57 -1.33 -20.42
N GLY A 46 -0.45 -1.29 -19.68
CA GLY A 46 0.11 -0.05 -19.12
C GLY A 46 0.64 0.90 -20.19
N ARG A 47 1.24 0.35 -21.27
CA ARG A 47 1.64 1.13 -22.45
C ARG A 47 0.43 1.69 -23.21
N ALA A 48 -0.62 0.89 -23.39
CA ALA A 48 -1.87 1.33 -24.01
C ALA A 48 -2.58 2.43 -23.19
N LEU A 49 -2.57 2.32 -21.85
CA LEU A 49 -3.10 3.35 -20.96
C LEU A 49 -2.29 4.64 -21.02
N MET A 50 -0.95 4.56 -21.03
CA MET A 50 -0.08 5.74 -21.20
C MET A 50 -0.25 6.40 -22.57
N GLN A 51 -0.46 5.62 -23.64
CA GLN A 51 -0.78 6.16 -24.96
C GLN A 51 -2.13 6.88 -24.95
N ARG A 52 -3.17 6.32 -24.30
CA ARG A 52 -4.46 7.00 -24.12
C ARG A 52 -4.36 8.26 -23.27
N GLN A 53 -3.61 8.24 -22.17
CA GLN A 53 -3.41 9.43 -21.33
C GLN A 53 -2.59 10.51 -22.03
N ARG A 54 -1.62 10.15 -22.88
CA ARG A 54 -0.89 11.12 -23.72
C ARG A 54 -1.83 11.76 -24.75
N GLY A 55 -2.65 10.96 -25.45
CA GLY A 55 -3.66 11.46 -26.38
C GLY A 55 -4.72 12.35 -25.71
N ALA A 56 -5.18 11.97 -24.52
CA ALA A 56 -6.13 12.77 -23.75
C ALA A 56 -5.50 14.07 -23.21
N ARG A 57 -4.20 14.07 -22.84
CA ARG A 57 -3.50 15.29 -22.41
C ARG A 57 -3.33 16.31 -23.54
N THR A 58 -3.11 15.87 -24.77
CA THR A 58 -3.12 16.74 -25.96
C THR A 58 -4.49 17.35 -26.26
N CYS A 59 -5.59 16.71 -25.83
CA CYS A 59 -6.95 17.26 -25.93
C CYS A 59 -7.45 17.94 -24.64
N ALA A 60 -6.64 17.98 -23.58
CA ALA A 60 -7.00 18.49 -22.25
C ALA A 60 -6.63 19.97 -22.04
N GLY A 61 -6.71 20.78 -23.10
CA GLY A 61 -6.80 22.24 -22.96
C GLY A 61 -8.09 22.68 -22.27
N ASP A 62 -9.12 21.83 -22.23
CA ASP A 62 -10.41 22.12 -21.63
C ASP A 62 -10.53 21.59 -20.20
N ALA A 63 -10.30 22.47 -19.22
CA ALA A 63 -10.51 22.23 -17.79
C ALA A 63 -11.92 21.72 -17.45
N ARG A 64 -12.91 21.98 -18.31
CA ARG A 64 -14.32 21.56 -18.14
C ARG A 64 -14.52 20.04 -18.27
N ARG A 65 -13.66 19.32 -19.00
CA ARG A 65 -13.76 17.86 -19.17
C ARG A 65 -13.16 17.03 -18.03
N ARG A 66 -12.26 17.59 -17.20
CA ARG A 66 -11.62 16.85 -16.09
C ARG A 66 -12.61 16.36 -15.02
N ARG A 67 -13.71 17.08 -14.78
CA ARG A 67 -14.72 16.67 -13.79
C ARG A 67 -15.60 15.51 -14.27
N LEU A 68 -15.81 15.38 -15.58
CA LEU A 68 -16.61 14.30 -16.17
C LEU A 68 -15.86 12.95 -16.19
N HIS A 69 -14.52 12.98 -16.23
CA HIS A 69 -13.69 11.76 -16.25
C HIS A 69 -13.31 11.21 -14.86
N ALA A 70 -13.78 11.81 -13.76
CA ALA A 70 -13.62 11.21 -12.43
C ALA A 70 -14.37 9.87 -12.30
N GLY A 71 -15.41 9.65 -13.12
CA GLY A 71 -16.14 8.38 -13.24
C GLY A 71 -15.42 7.28 -14.06
N ASP A 72 -14.34 7.62 -14.78
CA ASP A 72 -13.61 6.64 -15.59
C ASP A 72 -12.79 5.65 -14.77
N GLY A 73 -12.53 5.93 -13.48
CA GLY A 73 -11.87 4.97 -12.59
C GLY A 73 -12.69 3.69 -12.44
N ALA A 74 -14.02 3.82 -12.35
CA ALA A 74 -14.94 2.69 -12.20
C ALA A 74 -15.11 1.90 -13.51
N SER A 75 -15.12 2.57 -14.67
CA SER A 75 -15.18 1.91 -15.99
C SER A 75 -13.89 1.13 -16.26
N ILE A 76 -12.73 1.68 -15.90
CA ILE A 76 -11.42 1.01 -15.98
C ILE A 76 -11.39 -0.21 -15.05
N MET A 77 -11.90 -0.10 -13.83
CA MET A 77 -11.94 -1.21 -12.87
C MET A 77 -12.87 -2.34 -13.34
N ARG A 78 -13.99 -1.98 -13.99
CA ARG A 78 -14.94 -2.93 -14.60
C ARG A 78 -14.35 -3.62 -15.84
N ASP A 79 -13.59 -2.91 -16.68
CA ASP A 79 -12.87 -3.50 -17.83
C ASP A 79 -11.71 -4.42 -17.40
N ILE A 80 -11.03 -4.13 -16.27
CA ILE A 80 -10.03 -5.03 -15.68
C ILE A 80 -10.70 -6.30 -15.15
N ASN A 81 -11.86 -6.17 -14.49
CA ASN A 81 -12.57 -7.33 -13.95
C ASN A 81 -13.19 -8.22 -15.05
N ALA A 82 -13.61 -7.59 -16.16
CA ALA A 82 -14.08 -8.27 -17.38
C ALA A 82 -12.96 -9.06 -18.12
N GLY A 83 -11.72 -9.03 -17.64
CA GLY A 83 -10.63 -9.85 -18.19
C GLY A 83 -10.01 -9.32 -19.48
N ARG A 84 -10.40 -8.11 -19.89
CA ARG A 84 -9.94 -7.46 -21.14
C ARG A 84 -8.44 -7.14 -21.17
N TYR A 85 -7.78 -7.14 -20.01
CA TYR A 85 -6.34 -6.90 -19.84
C TYR A 85 -5.53 -8.19 -19.57
N GLY A 86 -6.15 -9.38 -19.64
CA GLY A 86 -5.49 -10.68 -19.55
C GLY A 86 -5.21 -11.19 -18.13
N GLN A 87 -4.98 -12.51 -17.99
CA GLN A 87 -4.72 -13.18 -16.70
C GLN A 87 -3.56 -12.57 -15.90
N HIS A 88 -2.63 -11.89 -16.58
CA HIS A 88 -1.50 -11.20 -15.95
C HIS A 88 -1.94 -10.10 -14.97
N ALA A 89 -3.01 -9.36 -15.28
CA ALA A 89 -3.53 -8.32 -14.39
C ALA A 89 -4.17 -8.93 -13.12
N LYS A 90 -4.88 -10.06 -13.26
CA LYS A 90 -5.47 -10.78 -12.11
C LYS A 90 -4.40 -11.36 -11.19
N ALA A 91 -3.36 -12.00 -11.75
CA ALA A 91 -2.25 -12.53 -10.97
C ALA A 91 -1.49 -11.43 -10.20
N MET A 92 -1.34 -10.25 -10.80
CA MET A 92 -0.74 -9.08 -10.14
C MET A 92 -1.61 -8.59 -8.97
N MET A 93 -2.93 -8.48 -9.16
CA MET A 93 -3.86 -8.07 -8.10
C MET A 93 -3.88 -9.06 -6.93
N THR A 94 -3.92 -10.37 -7.20
CA THR A 94 -3.87 -11.40 -6.15
C THR A 94 -2.60 -11.31 -5.30
N ARG A 95 -1.44 -11.02 -5.92
CA ARG A 95 -0.18 -10.81 -5.18
C ARG A 95 -0.23 -9.57 -4.30
N VAL A 96 -0.83 -8.47 -4.79
CA VAL A 96 -1.03 -7.26 -3.99
C VAL A 96 -1.94 -7.56 -2.80
N TYR A 97 -3.07 -8.25 -3.00
CA TYR A 97 -3.97 -8.60 -1.91
C TYR A 97 -3.30 -9.46 -0.84
N TRP A 98 -2.54 -10.48 -1.24
CA TRP A 98 -1.78 -11.30 -0.29
C TRP A 98 -0.72 -10.49 0.46
N PHE A 99 0.00 -9.62 -0.23
CA PHE A 99 1.00 -8.77 0.39
C PHE A 99 0.37 -7.78 1.38
N THR A 100 -0.74 -7.13 0.99
CA THR A 100 -1.49 -6.24 1.88
C THR A 100 -2.07 -6.99 3.07
N GLY A 101 -2.63 -8.18 2.87
CA GLY A 101 -3.16 -9.02 3.94
C GLY A 101 -2.07 -9.42 4.94
N ALA A 102 -0.94 -9.92 4.46
CA ALA A 102 0.22 -10.24 5.30
C ALA A 102 0.73 -9.00 6.05
N TRP A 103 0.81 -7.85 5.37
CA TRP A 103 1.23 -6.60 5.98
C TRP A 103 0.30 -6.14 7.11
N VAL A 104 -1.02 -6.23 6.94
CA VAL A 104 -2.00 -5.91 8.00
C VAL A 104 -1.80 -6.81 9.22
N VAL A 105 -1.57 -8.11 9.02
CA VAL A 105 -1.28 -9.06 10.11
C VAL A 105 -0.02 -8.67 10.87
N VAL A 106 1.06 -8.31 10.16
CA VAL A 106 2.31 -7.88 10.81
C VAL A 106 2.12 -6.58 11.61
N ASN A 107 1.36 -5.61 11.10
CA ASN A 107 1.03 -4.40 11.87
C ASN A 107 0.20 -4.73 13.11
N ALA A 108 -0.80 -5.60 12.99
CA ALA A 108 -1.63 -6.00 14.13
C ALA A 108 -0.78 -6.63 15.24
N ILE A 109 0.19 -7.47 14.89
CA ILE A 109 1.12 -8.07 15.85
C ILE A 109 2.03 -6.99 16.47
N ALA A 110 2.65 -6.13 15.67
CA ALA A 110 3.59 -5.12 16.15
C ALA A 110 2.91 -4.09 17.09
N PHE A 111 1.78 -3.53 16.67
CA PHE A 111 1.03 -2.60 17.52
C PHE A 111 0.35 -3.30 18.70
N GLY A 112 -0.08 -4.55 18.54
CA GLY A 112 -0.63 -5.34 19.64
C GLY A 112 0.38 -5.56 20.77
N ILE A 113 1.64 -5.87 20.43
CA ILE A 113 2.74 -5.98 21.40
C ILE A 113 2.98 -4.64 22.11
N LEU A 114 2.96 -3.54 21.37
CA LEU A 114 3.18 -2.19 21.92
C LEU A 114 2.09 -1.80 22.92
N ILE A 115 0.81 -2.00 22.56
CA ILE A 115 -0.33 -1.72 23.44
C ILE A 115 -0.28 -2.60 24.69
N TRP A 116 0.02 -3.89 24.53
CA TRP A 116 0.12 -4.82 25.65
C TRP A 116 1.26 -4.44 26.61
N ALA A 117 2.42 -4.07 26.08
CA ALA A 117 3.57 -3.65 26.89
C ALA A 117 3.30 -2.33 27.63
N ASP A 118 2.61 -1.38 26.99
CA ASP A 118 2.23 -0.10 27.60
C ASP A 118 1.23 -0.31 28.75
N GLU A 119 0.22 -1.17 28.55
CA GLU A 119 -0.76 -1.48 29.60
C GLU A 119 -0.11 -2.18 30.81
N ILE A 120 0.83 -3.11 30.59
CA ILE A 120 1.57 -3.74 31.70
C ILE A 120 2.41 -2.72 32.45
N ASN A 121 3.14 -1.86 31.74
CA ASN A 121 3.99 -0.87 32.39
C ASN A 121 3.17 0.16 33.18
N ARG A 122 1.95 0.50 32.73
CA ARG A 122 1.04 1.40 33.45
C ARG A 122 0.48 0.81 34.75
N VAL A 123 0.45 -0.51 34.89
CA VAL A 123 -0.04 -1.21 36.09
C VAL A 123 1.07 -1.37 37.14
N VAL A 124 2.33 -1.27 36.74
CA VAL A 124 3.50 -1.46 37.61
C VAL A 124 3.97 -0.16 38.28
N ASP A 125 3.62 1.00 37.71
CA ASP A 125 3.76 2.34 38.32
C ASP A 125 2.60 2.68 39.27
#